data_AF-A0A7V9UIX0-F1
#
_entry.id   AF-A0A7V9UIX0-F1
#
_cell.length_a   1.000
_cell.length_b   1.000
_cell.length_c   1.000
_cell.angle_alpha   90.00
_cell.angle_beta   90.00
_cell.angle_gamma   90.00
#
_symmetry.space_group_name_H-M   'P 1'
#
loop_
_entity.id
_entity.type
_entity.pdbx_description
1 polymer ?
#
loop_
_entity_poly.entity_id
_entity_poly.type
_entity_poly.pdbx_seq_one_letter_code
_entity_poly.pdbx_strand_id
1 'polypeptide(L)' 'MAHTFSNLLYHIVWSTKDREPLLKKEIKPRIYSYMRTIRNKEGANLLFN' A
#
# COMPACT_ATOMS: atom_id res chain seq x y z
N MET A 1 -17.38 -11.64 17.35
CA MET A 1 -17.37 -10.43 18.19
C MET A 1 -18.25 -9.39 17.53
N ALA A 2 -19.50 -9.24 17.97
CA ALA A 2 -20.45 -8.31 17.35
C ALA A 2 -20.22 -6.83 17.76
N HIS A 3 -19.40 -6.57 18.78
CA HIS A 3 -19.23 -5.24 19.37
C HIS A 3 -17.78 -4.99 19.82
N THR A 4 -16.85 -4.86 18.87
CA THR A 4 -15.49 -4.40 19.17
C THR A 4 -15.13 -3.28 18.22
N PHE A 5 -14.75 -2.13 18.76
CA PHE A 5 -14.11 -1.07 18.01
C PHE A 5 -12.61 -1.35 17.94
N SER A 6 -12.03 -1.33 16.74
CA SER A 6 -10.59 -1.51 16.54
C SER A 6 -10.09 -0.48 15.55
N ASN A 7 -9.00 0.20 15.91
CA ASN A 7 -8.25 1.07 15.03
C ASN A 7 -6.88 0.43 14.76
N LEU A 8 -6.70 -0.11 13.57
CA LEU A 8 -5.52 -0.89 13.21
C LEU A 8 -4.66 -0.09 12.23
N LEU A 9 -3.48 0.33 12.68
CA LEU A 9 -2.54 1.14 11.91
C LEU A 9 -1.30 0.33 11.60
N TYR A 10 -0.89 0.31 10.33
CA TYR A 10 0.24 -0.48 9.85
C TYR A 10 1.21 0.38 9.04
N HIS A 11 2.51 0.22 9.29
CA HIS A 11 3.57 0.71 8.40
C HIS A 11 4.08 -0.47 7.58
N ILE A 12 3.77 -0.47 6.28
CA ILE A 12 4.16 -1.54 5.36
C ILE A 12 5.31 -1.04 4.48
N VAL A 13 6.46 -1.73 4.54
CA VAL A 13 7.65 -1.45 3.71
C VAL A 13 7.98 -2.67 2.88
N TRP A 14 8.39 -2.47 1.63
CA TRP A 14 8.79 -3.53 0.71
C TRP A 14 9.91 -3.05 -0.22
N SER A 15 10.55 -3.97 -0.92
CA SER A 15 11.57 -3.67 -1.93
C SER A 15 11.38 -4.51 -3.18
N THR A 16 12.02 -4.08 -4.27
CA THR A 16 12.20 -4.88 -5.47
C THR A 16 13.01 -6.13 -5.17
N LYS A 17 12.86 -7.15 -6.02
CA LYS A 17 13.71 -8.33 -6.01
C LYS A 17 15.17 -7.90 -6.16
N ASP A 18 16.05 -8.48 -5.34
CA ASP A 18 17.49 -8.19 -5.31
C ASP A 18 17.85 -6.71 -5.11
N ARG A 19 16.89 -5.90 -4.60
CA ARG A 19 17.01 -4.43 -4.43
C ARG A 19 17.35 -3.70 -5.73
N GLU A 20 17.00 -4.26 -6.88
CA GLU A 20 17.23 -3.61 -8.16
C GLU A 20 16.49 -2.26 -8.24
N PRO A 21 17.08 -1.20 -8.82
CA PRO A 21 16.47 0.13 -8.90
C PRO A 21 15.39 0.22 -10.00
N LEU A 22 14.43 -0.72 -10.00
CA LEU A 22 13.34 -0.82 -10.99
C LEU A 22 12.22 0.20 -10.78
N LEU A 23 12.14 0.80 -9.59
CA LEU A 23 11.19 1.87 -9.28
C LEU A 23 11.62 3.20 -9.91
N LYS A 24 11.76 3.22 -11.24
CA LYS A 24 12.09 4.43 -12.02
C LYS A 24 10.88 5.36 -12.14
N LYS A 25 11.10 6.62 -12.52
CA LYS A 25 10.05 7.66 -12.55
C LYS A 25 8.85 7.28 -13.42
N GLU A 26 9.09 6.49 -14.46
CA GLU A 26 8.11 6.07 -15.45
C GLU A 26 7.20 4.95 -14.91
N ILE A 27 7.73 4.10 -14.02
CA ILE A 27 7.04 2.90 -13.52
C ILE A 27 6.32 3.18 -12.20
N LYS A 28 6.86 4.06 -11.34
CA LYS A 28 6.27 4.40 -10.04
C LYS A 28 4.78 4.75 -10.10
N PRO A 29 4.30 5.63 -11.02
CA PRO A 29 2.88 5.99 -11.05
C PRO A 29 1.96 4.80 -11.31
N ARG A 30 2.38 3.88 -12.20
CA ARG A 30 1.61 2.68 -12.53
C ARG A 30 1.55 1.70 -11.35
N ILE A 31 2.66 1.52 -10.64
CA ILE A 31 2.70 0.69 -9.43
C ILE A 31 1.79 1.28 -8.35
N TYR A 32 1.88 2.58 -8.08
CA TYR A 32 1.05 3.23 -7.06
C TYR A 32 -0.44 3.20 -7.40
N SER A 33 -0.78 3.34 -8.68
CA SER A 33 -2.16 3.16 -9.16
C SER A 33 -2.65 1.73 -8.91
N TYR A 34 -1.84 0.71 -9.21
CA TYR A 34 -2.18 -0.68 -8.95
C TYR A 34 -2.37 -0.97 -7.44
N MET A 35 -1.47 -0.46 -6.60
CA MET A 35 -1.59 -0.57 -5.14
C MET A 35 -2.85 0.12 -4.60
N ARG A 36 -3.25 1.26 -5.19
CA ARG A 36 -4.50 1.94 -4.86
C ARG A 36 -5.72 1.06 -5.17
N THR A 37 -5.71 0.33 -6.30
CA THR A 37 -6.79 -0.60 -6.65
C THR A 37 -6.91 -1.73 -5.64
N ILE A 38 -5.78 -2.34 -5.22
CA ILE A 38 -5.78 -3.38 -4.17
C ILE A 38 -6.33 -2.80 -2.86
N ARG A 39 -5.80 -1.66 -2.42
CA ARG A 39 -6.25 -1.00 -1.19
C ARG A 39 -7.76 -0.76 -1.18
N ASN A 40 -8.32 -0.27 -2.29
CA ASN A 40 -9.76 -0.03 -2.42
C ASN A 40 -10.57 -1.34 -2.34
N LYS A 41 -10.07 -2.44 -2.91
CA LYS A 41 -10.70 -3.76 -2.83
C LYS A 41 -10.73 -4.30 -1.40
N GLU A 42 -9.66 -4.08 -0.63
CA GLU A 42 -9.52 -4.55 0.75
C GLU A 42 -10.14 -3.60 1.80
N GLY A 43 -10.75 -2.48 1.37
CA GLY A 43 -11.36 -1.51 2.29
C GLY A 43 -10.37 -0.75 3.19
N ALA A 44 -9.10 -0.71 2.82
CA ALA A 44 -8.05 -0.04 3.58
C ALA A 44 -7.95 1.45 3.24
N ASN A 45 -7.47 2.25 4.20
CA ASN A 45 -7.20 3.68 4.00
C ASN A 45 -5.70 3.95 4.08
N LEU A 46 -5.21 4.83 3.20
CA LEU A 46 -3.85 5.33 3.29
C LEU A 46 -3.88 6.59 4.16
N LEU A 47 -3.08 6.59 5.23
CA LEU A 47 -2.89 7.77 6.06
C LEU A 47 -1.78 8.63 5.48
N PHE A 48 -2.05 9.92 5.37
CA PHE A 48 -1.06 10.94 5.05
C PHE A 48 -0.85 11.78 6.33
N ASN A 49 0.41 12.12 6.62
CA ASN A 49 0.74 13.11 7.65
C ASN A 49 0.39 14.52 7.16
#